data_AF-A0A7C5ZKE7-F1
#
_entry.id   AF-A0A7C5ZKE7-F1
#
_cell.length_a   1.000
_cell.length_b   1.000
_cell.length_c   1.000
_cell.angle_alpha   90.00
_cell.angle_beta   90.00
_cell.angle_gamma   90.00
#
_symmetry.space_group_name_H-M   'P 1'
#
loop_
_entity.id
_entity.type
_entity.pdbx_description
1 polymer ?
#
loop_
_entity_poly.entity_id
_entity_poly.type
_entity_poly.pdbx_seq_one_letter_code
_entity_poly.pdbx_strand_id
1 'polypeptide(L)'
;MSEFATYKGRRIKIGTCENMYYLRADQRHLVEYDWNAENLSVIRFRFPLPDEDKVEPGQFSADRGVRVPGYTLPAKLSGDEHRNVQFTASAGYVTSIPCPEQYGQPGFTVMVPLHDDSQEYLRVGRNGFNGHPRVTWQGYRGGHLVTILTCGACGALHRLDTIEDAQPVIDAFREEAMRRPAYEESSRDFYLEIASRIEAGYKVA
;
A
#
# COMPACT_ATOMS: atom_id res chain seq x y z
N MET A 1 5.46 13.04 13.20
CA MET A 1 4.79 14.35 13.34
C MET A 1 3.49 14.33 12.53
N SER A 2 2.45 15.03 12.99
CA SER A 2 1.15 15.07 12.28
C SER A 2 1.08 16.29 11.37
N GLU A 3 0.48 16.11 10.20
CA GLU A 3 0.33 17.15 9.16
C GLU A 3 -1.12 17.65 9.08
N PHE A 4 -1.29 18.96 8.85
CA PHE A 4 -2.59 19.63 8.86
C PHE A 4 -2.77 20.54 7.66
N ALA A 5 -4.02 20.70 7.20
CA ALA A 5 -4.44 21.64 6.16
C ALA A 5 -5.73 22.36 6.56
N THR A 6 -6.12 23.40 5.82
CA THR A 6 -7.42 24.07 6.00
C THR A 6 -8.43 23.52 5.00
N TYR A 7 -9.59 23.08 5.48
CA TYR A 7 -10.73 22.64 4.68
C TYR A 7 -11.99 23.32 5.19
N LYS A 8 -12.73 24.03 4.33
CA LYS A 8 -13.95 24.79 4.70
C LYS A 8 -13.74 25.69 5.93
N GLY A 9 -12.59 26.38 5.99
CA GLY A 9 -12.23 27.28 7.10
C GLY A 9 -11.83 26.58 8.40
N ARG A 10 -11.69 25.24 8.41
CA ARG A 10 -11.30 24.47 9.60
C ARG A 10 -9.97 23.79 9.39
N ARG A 11 -9.14 23.78 10.43
CA ARG A 11 -7.89 23.02 10.45
C ARG A 11 -8.20 21.53 10.63
N ILE A 12 -7.86 20.72 9.64
CA ILE A 12 -8.06 19.27 9.64
C ILE A 12 -6.71 18.54 9.60
N LYS A 13 -6.65 17.35 10.20
CA LYS A 13 -5.49 16.48 10.06
C LYS A 13 -5.55 15.78 8.70
N ILE A 14 -4.48 15.87 7.91
CA ILE A 14 -4.39 15.24 6.59
C ILE A 14 -3.44 14.04 6.57
N GLY A 15 -2.54 13.94 7.55
CA GLY A 15 -1.69 12.76 7.70
C GLY A 15 -0.43 13.03 8.52
N THR A 16 0.71 12.70 7.93
CA THR A 16 2.08 12.89 8.43
C THR A 16 2.91 13.59 7.34
N CYS A 17 4.17 13.92 7.63
CA CYS A 17 5.03 14.61 6.66
C CYS A 17 5.22 13.87 5.34
N GLU A 18 5.10 12.53 5.32
CA GLU A 18 5.27 11.72 4.10
C GLU A 18 3.98 11.08 3.61
N ASN A 19 3.07 10.71 4.52
CA ASN A 19 1.90 9.92 4.19
C ASN A 19 0.63 10.66 4.59
N MET A 20 -0.19 11.00 3.59
CA MET A 20 -1.44 11.75 3.72
C MET A 20 -2.62 10.79 3.91
N TYR A 21 -2.63 10.07 5.04
CA TYR A 21 -3.61 9.02 5.38
C TYR A 21 -5.08 9.47 5.29
N TYR A 22 -5.35 10.76 5.44
CA TYR A 22 -6.69 11.35 5.45
C TYR A 22 -6.97 12.27 4.26
N LEU A 23 -6.18 12.15 3.19
CA LEU A 23 -6.36 12.95 1.98
C LEU A 23 -5.95 12.16 0.73
N ARG A 24 -6.81 12.19 -0.29
CA ARG A 24 -6.51 11.64 -1.60
C ARG A 24 -5.96 12.69 -2.55
N ALA A 25 -5.28 12.26 -3.61
CA ALA A 25 -4.69 13.16 -4.59
C ALA A 25 -5.76 13.98 -5.33
N ASP A 26 -6.92 13.38 -5.65
CA ASP A 26 -8.07 14.05 -6.27
C ASP A 26 -8.69 15.12 -5.38
N GLN A 27 -8.46 15.07 -4.06
CA GLN A 27 -9.03 16.02 -3.10
C GLN A 27 -8.11 17.20 -2.77
N ARG A 28 -6.86 17.24 -3.29
CA ARG A 28 -5.90 18.31 -2.95
C ARG A 28 -6.43 19.70 -3.20
N HIS A 29 -7.17 19.88 -4.29
CA HIS A 29 -7.73 21.18 -4.69
C HIS A 29 -8.83 21.67 -3.73
N LEU A 30 -9.32 20.82 -2.83
CA LEU A 30 -10.33 21.17 -1.84
C LEU A 30 -9.72 21.77 -0.56
N VAL A 31 -8.41 21.61 -0.34
CA VAL A 31 -7.73 22.02 0.90
C VAL A 31 -6.62 23.02 0.63
N GLU A 32 -6.47 23.96 1.55
CA GLU A 32 -5.36 24.91 1.55
C GLU A 32 -4.17 24.28 2.27
N TYR A 33 -3.12 23.99 1.50
CA TYR A 33 -1.86 23.42 1.94
C TYR A 33 -0.74 23.84 0.97
N ASP A 34 0.51 23.88 1.43
CA ASP A 34 1.64 24.23 0.58
C ASP A 34 2.01 23.08 -0.38
N TRP A 35 1.33 23.08 -1.52
CA TRP A 35 1.49 22.11 -2.61
C TRP A 35 2.64 22.46 -3.55
N ASN A 36 3.85 22.62 -3.04
CA ASN A 36 5.02 22.85 -3.87
C ASN A 36 5.58 21.51 -4.44
N ALA A 37 6.44 21.62 -5.47
CA ALA A 37 7.00 20.46 -6.18
C ALA A 37 7.86 19.57 -5.26
N GLU A 38 8.56 20.17 -4.30
CA GLU A 38 9.41 19.47 -3.33
C GLU A 38 8.54 18.57 -2.43
N ASN A 39 7.50 19.13 -1.83
CA ASN A 39 6.53 18.39 -1.02
C ASN A 39 5.86 17.28 -1.84
N LEU A 40 5.38 17.60 -3.04
CA LEU A 40 4.72 16.64 -3.93
C LEU A 40 5.62 15.44 -4.30
N SER A 41 6.93 15.66 -4.40
CA SER A 41 7.89 14.62 -4.76
C SER A 41 8.14 13.60 -3.65
N VAL A 42 7.82 13.92 -2.39
CA VAL A 42 8.03 13.03 -1.24
C VAL A 42 6.74 12.46 -0.70
N ILE A 43 5.65 13.23 -0.73
CA ILE A 43 4.37 12.81 -0.14
C ILE A 43 3.68 11.71 -0.94
N ARG A 44 2.90 10.92 -0.21
CA ARG A 44 2.07 9.83 -0.70
C ARG A 44 0.64 10.09 -0.24
N PHE A 45 -0.30 10.07 -1.18
CA PHE A 45 -1.72 10.21 -0.93
C PHE A 45 -2.35 8.85 -0.67
N ARG A 46 -3.42 8.86 0.13
CA ARG A 46 -4.29 7.69 0.25
C ARG A 46 -4.78 7.27 -1.13
N PHE A 47 -4.67 5.98 -1.44
CA PHE A 47 -5.24 5.45 -2.69
C PHE A 47 -6.77 5.66 -2.72
N PRO A 48 -7.36 6.09 -3.84
CA PRO A 48 -8.80 6.31 -3.96
C PRO A 48 -9.54 4.98 -4.01
N LEU A 49 -9.92 4.44 -2.85
CA LEU A 49 -10.77 3.25 -2.79
C LEU A 49 -12.23 3.59 -3.20
N PRO A 50 -12.88 2.76 -4.04
CA PRO A 50 -14.22 3.07 -4.56
C PRO A 50 -15.29 3.30 -3.49
N ASP A 51 -15.22 2.55 -2.39
CA ASP A 51 -16.16 2.67 -1.27
C ASP A 51 -15.91 3.91 -0.39
N GLU A 52 -14.86 4.68 -0.68
CA GLU A 52 -14.48 5.89 0.05
C GLU A 52 -14.71 7.18 -0.75
N ASP A 53 -15.32 7.09 -1.94
CA ASP A 53 -15.50 8.23 -2.84
C ASP A 53 -16.21 9.42 -2.19
N LYS A 54 -17.16 9.14 -1.29
CA LYS A 54 -17.96 10.13 -0.57
C LYS A 54 -17.31 10.65 0.71
N VAL A 55 -16.14 10.13 1.09
CA VAL A 55 -15.44 10.54 2.31
C VAL A 55 -14.72 11.86 2.08
N GLU A 56 -15.03 12.86 2.90
CA GLU A 56 -14.41 14.19 2.83
C GLU A 56 -12.96 14.20 3.35
N PRO A 57 -12.14 15.20 2.96
CA PRO A 57 -10.82 15.42 3.53
C PRO A 57 -10.83 15.41 5.07
N GLY A 58 -9.90 14.66 5.67
CA GLY A 58 -9.76 14.56 7.12
C GLY A 58 -10.76 13.61 7.80
N GLN A 59 -11.71 13.01 7.08
CA GLN A 59 -12.75 12.13 7.64
C GLN A 59 -12.53 10.64 7.35
N PHE A 60 -11.39 10.26 6.76
CA PHE A 60 -11.07 8.86 6.54
C PHE A 60 -10.86 8.12 7.86
N SER A 61 -11.24 6.84 7.85
CA SER A 61 -10.86 5.91 8.92
C SER A 61 -9.35 5.62 8.86
N ALA A 62 -8.87 4.73 9.74
CA ALA A 62 -7.46 4.36 9.80
C ALA A 62 -6.89 3.93 8.43
N ASP A 63 -5.56 3.82 8.38
CA ASP A 63 -4.83 3.38 7.19
C ASP A 63 -5.42 2.08 6.62
N ARG A 64 -5.82 2.12 5.35
CA ARG A 64 -6.51 1.03 4.66
C ARG A 64 -5.90 0.84 3.27
N GLY A 65 -5.78 -0.42 2.90
CA GLY A 65 -5.44 -0.82 1.55
C GLY A 65 -6.15 -2.10 1.16
N VAL A 66 -6.16 -2.40 -0.13
CA VAL A 66 -6.77 -3.60 -0.69
C VAL A 66 -5.67 -4.56 -1.09
N ARG A 67 -5.79 -5.82 -0.67
CA ARG A 67 -4.85 -6.89 -1.03
C ARG A 67 -4.87 -7.09 -2.54
N VAL A 68 -3.69 -7.28 -3.13
CA VAL A 68 -3.55 -7.65 -4.54
C VAL A 68 -3.57 -9.18 -4.61
N PRO A 69 -4.64 -9.81 -5.11
CA PRO A 69 -4.77 -11.26 -5.11
C PRO A 69 -3.74 -11.91 -6.03
N GLY A 70 -3.05 -12.95 -5.56
CA GLY A 70 -2.07 -13.68 -6.37
C GLY A 70 -0.76 -12.93 -6.68
N TYR A 71 -0.66 -11.64 -6.35
CA TYR A 71 0.58 -10.88 -6.54
C TYR A 71 1.55 -11.09 -5.37
N THR A 72 2.84 -11.18 -5.69
CA THR A 72 3.93 -11.29 -4.73
C THR A 72 4.86 -10.11 -4.90
N LEU A 73 5.38 -9.59 -3.79
CA LEU A 73 6.40 -8.54 -3.88
C LEU A 73 7.71 -9.14 -4.37
N PRO A 74 8.49 -8.39 -5.16
CA PRO A 74 9.87 -8.78 -5.44
C PRO A 74 10.68 -8.80 -4.14
N ALA A 75 11.71 -9.65 -4.08
CA ALA A 75 12.60 -9.75 -2.91
C ALA A 75 13.32 -8.41 -2.61
N LYS A 76 13.62 -7.64 -3.66
CA LYS A 76 14.15 -6.28 -3.57
C LYS A 76 13.06 -5.30 -4.01
N LEU A 77 12.79 -4.31 -3.17
CA LEU A 77 11.76 -3.30 -3.40
C LEU A 77 12.38 -1.98 -3.90
N SER A 78 11.61 -1.19 -4.63
CA SER A 78 12.00 0.12 -5.21
C SER A 78 11.76 1.33 -4.29
N GLY A 79 10.97 1.17 -3.21
CA GLY A 79 10.59 2.24 -2.30
C GLY A 79 11.44 2.24 -1.03
N ASP A 80 11.35 1.13 -0.28
CA ASP A 80 12.16 0.85 0.90
C ASP A 80 12.56 -0.62 0.88
N GLU A 81 13.76 -0.95 1.37
CA GLU A 81 14.07 -2.36 1.64
C GLU A 81 13.13 -2.94 2.72
N HIS A 82 12.94 -4.26 2.67
CA HIS A 82 12.19 -4.96 3.69
C HIS A 82 12.73 -4.65 5.09
N ARG A 83 11.81 -4.48 6.05
CA ARG A 83 12.13 -4.10 7.43
C ARG A 83 11.96 -5.28 8.36
N ASN A 84 12.53 -5.21 9.56
CA ASN A 84 12.26 -6.20 10.59
C ASN A 84 10.80 -6.15 11.04
N VAL A 85 10.22 -7.30 11.34
CA VAL A 85 8.90 -7.45 11.95
C VAL A 85 9.08 -7.69 13.44
N GLN A 86 8.42 -6.88 14.26
CA GLN A 86 8.53 -6.92 15.71
C GLN A 86 7.35 -7.68 16.33
N PHE A 87 7.65 -8.62 17.21
CA PHE A 87 6.71 -9.42 17.99
C PHE A 87 6.91 -9.13 19.47
N THR A 88 5.81 -9.01 20.21
CA THR A 88 5.85 -8.85 21.67
C THR A 88 5.28 -10.11 22.31
N ALA A 89 6.08 -10.81 23.10
CA ALA A 89 5.64 -11.96 23.87
C ALA A 89 4.89 -11.50 25.13
N SER A 90 3.98 -12.33 25.65
CA SER A 90 3.24 -12.04 26.90
C SER A 90 4.16 -11.84 28.11
N ALA A 91 5.37 -12.42 28.09
CA ALA A 91 6.40 -12.24 29.09
C ALA A 91 7.13 -10.88 29.01
N GLY A 92 6.79 -10.02 28.04
CA GLY A 92 7.38 -8.69 27.86
C GLY A 92 8.60 -8.64 26.93
N TYR A 93 9.05 -9.77 26.39
CA TYR A 93 10.12 -9.78 25.39
C TYR A 93 9.66 -9.17 24.08
N VAL A 94 10.52 -8.33 23.52
CA VAL A 94 10.39 -7.81 22.15
C VAL A 94 11.38 -8.54 21.27
N THR A 95 10.89 -9.29 20.30
CA THR A 95 11.72 -10.01 19.31
C THR A 95 11.50 -9.40 17.95
N SER A 96 12.59 -9.10 17.24
CA SER A 96 12.54 -8.62 15.86
C SER A 96 13.16 -9.68 14.95
N ILE A 97 12.46 -10.02 13.88
CA ILE A 97 12.99 -10.92 12.84
C ILE A 97 13.01 -10.20 11.50
N PRO A 98 13.93 -10.56 10.60
CA PRO A 98 13.87 -10.08 9.23
C PRO A 98 12.52 -10.41 8.58
N CYS A 99 11.98 -9.52 7.74
CA CYS A 99 10.71 -9.76 7.05
C CYS A 99 10.74 -11.11 6.30
N PRO A 100 9.80 -12.04 6.55
CA PRO A 100 9.77 -13.30 5.82
C PRO A 100 9.60 -13.13 4.30
N GLU A 101 8.90 -12.08 3.87
CA GLU A 101 8.61 -11.84 2.45
C GLU A 101 9.86 -11.47 1.62
N GLN A 102 10.94 -11.01 2.26
CA GLN A 102 12.17 -10.64 1.53
C GLN A 102 12.87 -11.85 0.90
N TYR A 103 12.55 -13.07 1.34
CA TYR A 103 13.17 -14.30 0.86
C TYR A 103 12.41 -14.93 -0.32
N GLY A 104 11.27 -14.35 -0.73
CA GLY A 104 10.51 -14.81 -1.91
C GLY A 104 10.05 -16.27 -1.85
N GLN A 105 10.00 -16.88 -0.66
CA GLN A 105 9.68 -18.30 -0.52
C GLN A 105 8.17 -18.55 -0.62
N PRO A 106 7.72 -19.46 -1.49
CA PRO A 106 6.31 -19.81 -1.62
C PRO A 106 5.82 -20.67 -0.44
N GLY A 107 4.50 -20.80 -0.30
CA GLY A 107 3.87 -21.72 0.66
C GLY A 107 3.57 -21.12 2.04
N PHE A 108 3.10 -21.96 2.97
CA PHE A 108 2.64 -21.53 4.30
C PHE A 108 3.75 -21.43 5.34
N THR A 109 5.00 -21.70 4.96
CA THR A 109 6.16 -21.64 5.85
C THR A 109 7.31 -21.00 5.10
N VAL A 110 7.96 -20.03 5.73
CA VAL A 110 9.19 -19.39 5.24
C VAL A 110 10.34 -19.75 6.17
N MET A 111 11.48 -20.07 5.59
CA MET A 111 12.73 -20.31 6.30
C MET A 111 13.56 -19.02 6.31
N VAL A 112 13.61 -18.35 7.46
CA VAL A 112 14.36 -17.10 7.65
C VAL A 112 15.75 -17.43 8.19
N PRO A 113 16.85 -17.16 7.47
CA PRO A 113 18.21 -17.39 7.96
C PRO A 113 18.48 -16.57 9.22
N LEU A 114 19.26 -17.15 10.15
CA LEU A 114 19.63 -16.49 11.40
C LEU A 114 20.76 -15.47 11.22
N HIS A 115 21.63 -15.70 10.24
CA HIS A 115 22.68 -14.78 9.80
C HIS A 115 23.04 -15.09 8.34
N ASP A 116 23.79 -14.19 7.70
CA ASP A 116 24.29 -14.42 6.34
C ASP A 116 25.09 -15.73 6.29
N ASP A 117 24.86 -16.52 5.25
CA ASP A 117 25.45 -17.85 5.01
C ASP A 117 25.11 -18.96 6.04
N SER A 118 24.07 -18.79 6.89
CA SER A 118 23.65 -19.84 7.82
C SER A 118 22.93 -21.01 7.15
N GLN A 119 23.24 -22.24 7.59
CA GLN A 119 22.41 -23.45 7.35
C GLN A 119 21.31 -23.60 8.41
N GLU A 120 21.26 -22.68 9.38
CA GLU A 120 20.25 -22.64 10.43
C GLU A 120 19.18 -21.60 10.10
N TYR A 121 17.92 -21.93 10.36
CA TYR A 121 16.79 -21.11 9.95
C TYR A 121 15.73 -21.03 11.06
N LEU A 122 15.14 -19.85 11.20
CA LEU A 122 13.87 -19.68 11.90
C LEU A 122 12.74 -20.07 10.96
N ARG A 123 11.90 -21.00 11.42
CA ARG A 123 10.68 -21.40 10.71
C ARG A 123 9.55 -20.43 11.03
N VAL A 124 9.11 -19.66 10.04
CA VAL A 124 8.00 -18.72 10.19
C VAL A 124 6.76 -19.25 9.47
N GLY A 125 5.71 -19.57 10.23
CA GLY A 125 4.43 -19.97 9.67
C GLY A 125 3.60 -18.77 9.24
N ARG A 126 2.91 -18.88 8.10
CA ARG A 126 1.94 -17.89 7.59
C ARG A 126 0.49 -18.19 8.06
N ASN A 127 0.34 -18.96 9.13
CA ASN A 127 -0.96 -19.31 9.69
C ASN A 127 -1.57 -18.08 10.38
N GLY A 128 -2.48 -17.40 9.70
CA GLY A 128 -3.01 -16.10 10.12
C GLY A 128 -2.32 -14.88 9.50
N PHE A 129 -1.43 -15.10 8.52
CA PHE A 129 -0.77 -14.01 7.81
C PHE A 129 -1.80 -13.18 7.03
N ASN A 130 -1.93 -11.91 7.41
CA ASN A 130 -2.99 -11.02 6.94
C ASN A 130 -2.69 -10.34 5.59
N GLY A 131 -1.83 -10.93 4.77
CA GLY A 131 -2.03 -10.88 3.34
C GLY A 131 -0.83 -10.45 2.53
N HIS A 132 -0.91 -10.91 1.29
CA HIS A 132 -0.30 -10.38 0.08
C HIS A 132 -0.14 -8.85 0.09
N PRO A 133 0.82 -8.30 -0.66
CA PRO A 133 0.94 -6.86 -0.89
C PRO A 133 -0.40 -6.17 -1.08
N ARG A 134 -0.51 -4.97 -0.52
CA ARG A 134 -1.72 -4.15 -0.59
C ARG A 134 -1.48 -2.91 -1.42
N VAL A 135 -2.42 -2.54 -2.28
CA VAL A 135 -2.50 -1.17 -2.80
C VAL A 135 -2.96 -0.27 -1.66
N THR A 136 -2.15 0.74 -1.33
CA THR A 136 -2.39 1.64 -0.18
C THR A 136 -2.21 3.10 -0.56
N TRP A 137 -1.21 3.42 -1.40
CA TRP A 137 -0.85 4.81 -1.71
C TRP A 137 -0.77 5.10 -3.19
N GLN A 138 -0.84 6.38 -3.51
CA GLN A 138 -0.36 6.95 -4.77
C GLN A 138 0.61 8.10 -4.48
N GLY A 139 1.59 8.32 -5.35
CA GLY A 139 2.54 9.44 -5.20
C GLY A 139 2.85 10.08 -6.56
N TYR A 140 3.14 11.38 -6.57
CA TYR A 140 3.52 12.06 -7.82
C TYR A 140 4.97 11.74 -8.18
N ARG A 141 5.20 11.03 -9.29
CA ARG A 141 6.55 10.71 -9.79
C ARG A 141 6.56 10.85 -11.30
N GLY A 142 7.54 11.56 -11.85
CA GLY A 142 7.72 11.71 -13.30
C GLY A 142 6.50 12.30 -14.03
N GLY A 143 5.66 13.10 -13.35
CA GLY A 143 4.42 13.61 -13.95
C GLY A 143 3.27 12.61 -13.97
N HIS A 144 3.28 11.60 -13.09
CA HIS A 144 2.19 10.63 -12.94
C HIS A 144 1.90 10.36 -11.47
N LEU A 145 0.67 9.93 -11.17
CA LEU A 145 0.30 9.36 -9.87
C LEU A 145 0.61 7.86 -9.86
N VAL A 146 1.85 7.52 -9.50
CA VAL A 146 2.29 6.13 -9.45
C VAL A 146 1.66 5.39 -8.27
N THR A 147 1.32 4.12 -8.48
CA THR A 147 0.75 3.26 -7.43
C THR A 147 1.85 2.72 -6.54
N ILE A 148 1.60 2.70 -5.24
CA ILE A 148 2.54 2.21 -4.23
C ILE A 148 1.89 1.09 -3.44
N LEU A 149 2.56 -0.05 -3.45
CA LEU A 149 2.20 -1.22 -2.68
C LEU A 149 2.86 -1.20 -1.30
N THR A 150 2.17 -1.75 -0.32
CA THR A 150 2.69 -1.99 1.03
C THR A 150 2.81 -3.49 1.28
N CYS A 151 3.97 -3.93 1.75
CA CYS A 151 4.20 -5.29 2.24
C CYS A 151 3.25 -5.58 3.42
N GLY A 152 2.44 -6.63 3.32
CA GLY A 152 1.52 -7.02 4.40
C GLY A 152 2.21 -7.57 5.65
N ALA A 153 3.51 -7.89 5.59
CA ALA A 153 4.29 -8.34 6.74
C ALA A 153 4.98 -7.18 7.49
N CYS A 154 5.87 -6.46 6.82
CA CYS A 154 6.73 -5.44 7.46
C CYS A 154 6.32 -4.00 7.17
N GLY A 155 5.33 -3.76 6.31
CA GLY A 155 4.91 -2.41 5.91
C GLY A 155 5.86 -1.70 4.94
N ALA A 156 6.92 -2.36 4.45
CA ALA A 156 7.82 -1.78 3.45
C ALA A 156 7.07 -1.43 2.16
N LEU A 157 7.53 -0.37 1.48
CA LEU A 157 6.85 0.20 0.33
C LEU A 157 7.53 -0.22 -0.98
N HIS A 158 6.71 -0.53 -1.98
CA HIS A 158 7.16 -0.80 -3.35
C HIS A 158 6.41 0.09 -4.32
N ARG A 159 7.16 0.94 -5.02
CA ARG A 159 6.64 1.84 -6.04
C ARG A 159 6.62 1.12 -7.38
N LEU A 160 5.51 1.24 -8.09
CA LEU A 160 5.37 0.79 -9.47
C LEU A 160 5.59 2.03 -10.33
N ASP A 161 6.84 2.31 -10.69
CA ASP A 161 7.21 3.64 -11.24
C ASP A 161 6.66 3.84 -12.66
N THR A 162 6.36 2.76 -13.39
CA THR A 162 5.79 2.77 -14.75
C THR A 162 4.45 2.03 -14.84
N ILE A 163 3.70 2.24 -15.92
CA ILE A 163 2.46 1.47 -16.16
C ILE A 163 2.78 -0.01 -16.40
N GLU A 164 3.93 -0.31 -16.99
CA GLU A 164 4.43 -1.67 -17.17
C GLU A 164 4.68 -2.36 -15.83
N ASP A 165 5.23 -1.66 -14.84
CA ASP A 165 5.39 -2.17 -13.47
C ASP A 165 4.03 -2.39 -12.79
N ALA A 166 3.03 -1.55 -13.12
CA ALA A 166 1.69 -1.64 -12.56
C ALA A 166 0.82 -2.71 -13.21
N GLN A 167 1.14 -3.12 -14.43
CA GLN A 167 0.32 -4.03 -15.23
C GLN A 167 0.01 -5.36 -14.53
N PRO A 168 0.97 -6.05 -13.87
CA PRO A 168 0.67 -7.29 -13.15
C PRO A 168 -0.34 -7.10 -11.99
N VAL A 169 -0.34 -5.92 -11.36
CA VAL A 169 -1.29 -5.59 -10.29
C VAL A 169 -2.68 -5.29 -10.85
N ILE A 170 -2.74 -4.56 -11.97
CA ILE A 170 -3.99 -4.28 -12.70
C ILE A 170 -4.63 -5.60 -13.14
N ASP A 171 -3.85 -6.49 -13.73
CA ASP A 171 -4.33 -7.79 -14.21
C ASP A 171 -4.81 -8.67 -13.05
N ALA A 172 -4.09 -8.68 -11.93
CA ALA A 172 -4.50 -9.39 -10.72
C ALA A 172 -5.89 -8.96 -10.20
N PHE A 173 -6.19 -7.65 -10.22
CA PHE A 173 -7.52 -7.16 -9.84
C PHE A 173 -8.60 -7.52 -10.86
N ARG A 174 -8.27 -7.45 -12.16
CA ARG A 174 -9.20 -7.86 -13.22
C ARG A 174 -9.52 -9.35 -13.13
N GLU A 175 -8.52 -10.19 -12.94
CA GLU A 175 -8.70 -11.63 -12.74
C GLU A 175 -9.55 -11.92 -11.51
N GLU A 176 -9.28 -11.24 -10.38
CA GLU A 176 -10.10 -11.40 -9.18
C GLU A 176 -11.55 -11.02 -9.44
N ALA A 177 -11.80 -9.92 -10.14
CA ALA A 177 -13.15 -9.52 -10.53
C ALA A 177 -13.84 -10.62 -11.35
N MET A 178 -13.13 -11.30 -12.25
CA MET A 178 -13.67 -12.39 -13.06
C MET A 178 -13.88 -13.70 -12.29
N ARG A 179 -13.13 -13.95 -11.21
CA ARG A 179 -13.35 -15.11 -10.32
C ARG A 179 -14.61 -14.96 -9.47
N ARG A 180 -15.10 -13.74 -9.28
CA ARG A 180 -16.30 -13.47 -8.48
C ARG A 180 -17.56 -13.93 -9.24
N PRO A 181 -18.50 -14.59 -8.56
CA PRO A 181 -19.74 -15.01 -9.19
C PRO A 181 -20.58 -13.79 -9.61
N ALA A 182 -21.39 -13.93 -10.67
CA ALA A 182 -22.11 -12.81 -11.27
C ALA A 182 -23.11 -12.09 -10.33
N TYR A 183 -23.58 -12.77 -9.27
CA TYR A 183 -24.46 -12.16 -8.27
C TYR A 183 -23.71 -11.25 -7.26
N GLU A 184 -22.37 -11.26 -7.26
CA GLU A 184 -21.50 -10.36 -6.47
C GLU A 184 -21.06 -9.15 -7.31
N GLU A 185 -21.98 -8.56 -8.07
CA GLU A 185 -21.71 -7.44 -8.98
C GLU A 185 -20.97 -6.28 -8.29
N SER A 186 -21.39 -5.92 -7.07
CA SER A 186 -20.70 -4.87 -6.29
C SER A 186 -19.25 -5.20 -5.95
N SER A 187 -18.91 -6.47 -5.69
CA SER A 187 -17.53 -6.87 -5.45
C SER A 187 -16.72 -6.92 -6.74
N ARG A 188 -17.33 -7.34 -7.85
CA ARG A 188 -16.67 -7.33 -9.16
C ARG A 188 -16.33 -5.90 -9.58
N ASP A 189 -17.29 -5.01 -9.50
CA ASP A 189 -17.15 -3.61 -9.88
C ASP A 189 -16.11 -2.89 -9.00
N PHE A 190 -16.07 -3.22 -7.71
CA PHE A 190 -15.03 -2.72 -6.80
C PHE A 190 -13.61 -3.03 -7.30
N TYR A 191 -13.33 -4.26 -7.71
CA TYR A 191 -12.00 -4.64 -8.21
C TYR A 191 -11.69 -4.05 -9.59
N LEU A 192 -12.67 -4.00 -10.48
CA LEU A 192 -12.52 -3.36 -11.80
C LEU A 192 -12.24 -1.85 -11.66
N GLU A 193 -12.91 -1.18 -10.73
CA GLU A 193 -12.72 0.24 -10.46
C GLU A 193 -11.33 0.51 -9.85
N ILE A 194 -10.82 -0.36 -8.97
CA ILE A 194 -9.43 -0.27 -8.49
C ILE A 194 -8.45 -0.37 -9.67
N ALA A 195 -8.61 -1.35 -10.55
CA ALA A 195 -7.76 -1.50 -11.73
C ALA A 195 -7.81 -0.25 -12.64
N SER A 196 -9.01 0.30 -12.87
CA SER A 196 -9.22 1.54 -13.62
C SER A 196 -8.50 2.74 -12.98
N ARG A 197 -8.57 2.88 -11.65
CA ARG A 197 -7.93 3.98 -10.90
C ARG A 197 -6.40 3.88 -10.87
N ILE A 198 -5.87 2.65 -10.82
CA ILE A 198 -4.43 2.43 -11.02
C ILE A 198 -4.04 2.94 -12.40
N GLU A 199 -4.70 2.48 -13.47
CA GLU A 199 -4.40 2.92 -14.84
C GLU A 199 -4.53 4.45 -15.03
N ALA A 200 -5.57 5.05 -14.46
CA ALA A 200 -5.81 6.49 -14.57
C ALA A 200 -4.65 7.31 -13.99
N GLY A 201 -4.01 6.83 -12.92
CA GLY A 201 -2.85 7.48 -12.30
C GLY A 201 -1.64 7.61 -13.24
N TYR A 202 -1.48 6.71 -14.21
CA TYR A 202 -0.40 6.75 -15.21
C TYR A 202 -0.77 7.47 -16.51
N LYS A 203 -2.06 7.75 -16.74
CA LYS A 203 -2.52 8.48 -17.93
C LYS A 203 -2.49 10.00 -17.75
N VAL A 204 -2.43 10.49 -16.51
CA VAL A 204 -2.62 11.90 -16.16
C VAL A 204 -1.67 12.32 -15.04
N ALA A 205 -0.86 13.36 -15.26
CA ALA A 205 -0.73 14.47 -14.32
C ALA A 205 -0.60 15.79 -15.08
#